data_AF-A0AA41YVK8-F1
#
_entry.id   AF-A0AA41YVK8-F1
#
_cell.length_a   1.000
_cell.length_b   1.000
_cell.length_c   1.000
_cell.angle_alpha   90.00
_cell.angle_beta   90.00
_cell.angle_gamma   90.00
#
_symmetry.space_group_name_H-M   'P 1'
#
loop_
_entity.id
_entity.type
_entity.pdbx_description
1 polymer ?
#
loop_
_entity_poly.entity_id
_entity_poly.type
_entity_poly.pdbx_seq_one_letter_code
_entity_poly.pdbx_strand_id
1 'polypeptide(L)'
;MGNLDVMTVILVKLLGLDPLNVPAPISLLGFIMSVMLVTGLVWAVWNGLRLIGALAADMLEVQSTTQRIVIARGLTRHDYEQVRKGIRAWHLLLVRYGNDDYLRSMAGEADRQVGRPRYTIVPMRLALSPTGEVTLKWSLPVHRRLGTQFRCYIEIRPGGSGPAVLTGMLKHYDEIEVLDPEVESPTRAYFLLKRFRVVTTAEGVRQNFVSPE
;
A
#
# COMPACT_ATOMS: atom_id res chain seq x y z
N MET A 1 -17.99 30.60 -49.08
CA MET A 1 -16.70 30.64 -48.37
C MET A 1 -16.45 29.26 -47.81
N GLY A 2 -15.48 28.53 -48.36
CA GLY A 2 -15.16 27.17 -47.88
C GLY A 2 -14.60 27.24 -46.46
N ASN A 3 -15.11 26.40 -45.57
CA ASN A 3 -14.58 26.28 -44.20
C ASN A 3 -13.14 25.78 -44.27
N LEU A 4 -12.18 26.70 -44.29
CA LEU A 4 -10.77 26.39 -44.13
C LEU A 4 -10.58 25.81 -42.73
N ASP A 5 -9.97 24.64 -42.68
CA ASP A 5 -9.63 23.97 -41.43
C ASP A 5 -8.66 24.82 -40.59
N VAL A 6 -8.77 24.72 -39.26
CA VAL A 6 -8.13 25.61 -38.28
C VAL A 6 -6.61 25.68 -38.48
N MET A 7 -5.97 24.54 -38.78
CA MET A 7 -4.52 24.48 -39.03
C MET A 7 -4.13 25.15 -40.35
N THR A 8 -4.99 25.09 -41.36
CA THR A 8 -4.77 25.78 -42.65
C THR A 8 -4.85 27.29 -42.47
N VAL A 9 -5.78 27.78 -41.63
CA VAL A 9 -5.90 29.21 -41.28
C VAL A 9 -4.66 29.70 -40.52
N ILE A 10 -4.14 28.89 -39.59
CA ILE A 10 -2.91 29.20 -38.84
C ILE A 10 -1.70 29.27 -39.77
N LEU A 11 -1.54 28.28 -40.67
CA LEU A 11 -0.46 28.23 -41.67
C LEU A 11 -0.49 29.41 -42.63
N VAL A 12 -1.67 29.76 -43.15
CA VAL A 12 -1.86 30.89 -44.06
C VAL A 12 -1.50 32.21 -43.38
N LYS A 13 -1.88 32.39 -42.10
CA LYS A 13 -1.50 33.57 -41.31
C LYS A 13 -0.01 33.63 -41.00
N LEU A 14 0.63 32.50 -40.69
CA LEU A 14 2.07 32.42 -40.42
C LEU A 14 2.93 32.68 -41.66
N LEU A 15 2.45 32.27 -42.84
CA LEU A 15 3.13 32.43 -44.12
C LEU A 15 2.79 33.75 -44.83
N GLY A 16 1.90 34.57 -44.27
CA GLY A 16 1.47 35.85 -44.86
C GLY A 16 0.71 35.71 -46.18
N LEU A 17 0.04 34.57 -46.38
CA LEU A 17 -0.67 34.26 -47.63
C LEU A 17 -2.11 34.79 -47.61
N ASP A 18 -2.62 35.12 -48.78
CA ASP A 18 -4.00 35.59 -48.94
C ASP A 18 -4.98 34.42 -48.71
N PRO A 19 -5.89 34.49 -47.73
CA PRO A 19 -6.81 33.40 -47.40
C PRO A 19 -7.80 33.05 -48.53
N LEU A 20 -7.95 33.92 -49.54
CA LEU A 20 -8.80 33.66 -50.70
C LEU A 20 -8.12 32.84 -51.80
N ASN A 21 -6.79 32.71 -51.80
CA ASN A 21 -6.03 32.00 -52.83
C ASN A 21 -4.93 31.12 -52.23
N VAL A 22 -5.33 30.14 -51.43
CA VAL A 22 -4.40 29.20 -50.77
C VAL A 22 -3.92 28.14 -51.78
N PRO A 23 -2.60 28.01 -52.02
CA PRO A 23 -2.06 26.96 -52.89
C PRO A 23 -2.44 25.55 -52.40
N ALA A 24 -2.82 24.67 -53.32
CA ALA A 24 -3.16 23.26 -53.06
C ALA A 24 -2.17 22.49 -52.15
N PRO A 25 -0.83 22.64 -52.25
CA PRO A 25 0.08 21.96 -51.32
C PRO A 25 -0.04 22.45 -49.88
N ILE A 26 -0.43 23.71 -49.65
CA ILE A 26 -0.56 24.30 -48.32
C ILE A 26 -1.85 23.84 -47.64
N SER A 27 -2.94 23.72 -48.40
CA SER A 27 -4.17 23.13 -47.88
C SER A 27 -4.01 21.63 -47.56
N LEU A 28 -3.26 20.87 -48.38
CA LEU A 28 -2.92 19.47 -48.08
C LEU A 28 -2.09 19.35 -46.80
N LEU A 29 -1.08 20.22 -46.62
CA LEU A 29 -0.24 20.22 -45.42
C LEU A 29 -1.05 20.58 -44.16
N GLY A 30 -1.95 21.57 -44.25
CA GLY A 30 -2.88 21.92 -43.18
C GLY A 30 -3.77 20.75 -42.78
N PHE A 31 -4.34 20.04 -43.76
CA PHE A 31 -5.14 18.84 -43.51
C PHE A 31 -4.36 17.72 -42.82
N ILE A 32 -3.14 17.40 -43.31
CA ILE A 32 -2.27 16.38 -42.70
C ILE A 32 -1.95 16.74 -41.25
N MET A 33 -1.62 18.01 -40.98
CA MET A 33 -1.35 18.50 -39.62
C MET A 33 -2.55 18.32 -38.69
N SER A 34 -3.76 18.61 -39.15
CA SER A 34 -4.98 18.39 -38.37
C SER A 34 -5.25 16.91 -38.09
N VAL A 35 -5.08 16.04 -39.09
CA VAL A 35 -5.21 14.59 -38.91
C VAL A 35 -4.18 14.08 -37.90
N MET A 36 -2.93 14.54 -37.97
CA MET A 36 -1.89 14.19 -37.01
C MET A 36 -2.21 14.68 -35.60
N LEU A 37 -2.71 15.91 -35.45
CA LEU A 37 -3.08 16.48 -34.16
C LEU A 37 -4.23 15.70 -33.52
N VAL A 38 -5.29 15.41 -34.29
CA VAL A 38 -6.43 14.60 -33.83
C VAL A 38 -5.97 13.19 -33.46
N THR A 39 -5.14 12.55 -34.30
CA THR A 39 -4.61 11.21 -34.02
C THR A 39 -3.74 11.21 -32.76
N GLY A 40 -2.86 12.20 -32.59
CA GLY A 40 -2.03 12.38 -31.41
C GLY A 40 -2.87 12.61 -30.15
N LEU A 41 -3.94 13.39 -30.24
CA LEU A 41 -4.87 13.63 -29.14
C LEU A 41 -5.60 12.34 -28.74
N VAL A 42 -6.15 11.60 -29.70
CA VAL A 42 -6.82 10.32 -29.45
C VAL A 42 -5.84 9.33 -28.80
N TRP A 43 -4.62 9.26 -29.31
CA TRP A 43 -3.57 8.41 -28.74
C TRP A 43 -3.21 8.82 -27.31
N ALA A 44 -3.07 10.12 -27.03
CA ALA A 44 -2.77 10.62 -25.69
C ALA A 44 -3.90 10.31 -24.70
N VAL A 45 -5.16 10.56 -25.10
CA VAL A 45 -6.34 10.25 -24.28
C VAL A 45 -6.44 8.75 -24.01
N TRP A 46 -6.23 7.91 -25.03
CA TRP A 46 -6.26 6.46 -24.89
C TRP A 46 -5.19 5.94 -23.93
N ASN A 47 -3.96 6.45 -24.02
CA ASN A 47 -2.90 6.08 -23.09
C ASN A 47 -3.17 6.59 -21.67
N GLY A 48 -3.74 7.80 -21.53
CA GLY A 48 -4.19 8.32 -20.23
C GLY A 48 -5.25 7.42 -19.59
N LEU A 49 -6.26 6.99 -20.35
CA LEU A 49 -7.29 6.07 -19.88
C LEU A 49 -6.72 4.71 -19.47
N ARG A 50 -5.79 4.16 -20.26
CA ARG A 50 -5.11 2.90 -19.90
C ARG A 50 -4.31 3.03 -18.60
N LEU A 51 -3.60 4.13 -18.41
CA LEU A 51 -2.84 4.38 -17.18
C LEU A 51 -3.75 4.45 -15.96
N ILE A 52 -4.87 5.19 -16.07
CA ILE A 52 -5.86 5.30 -14.99
C ILE A 52 -6.50 3.94 -14.71
N GLY A 53 -6.84 3.17 -15.75
CA GLY A 53 -7.40 1.83 -15.62
C GLY A 53 -6.46 0.86 -14.91
N ALA A 54 -5.16 0.91 -15.22
CA ALA A 54 -4.15 0.09 -14.53
C ALA A 54 -4.03 0.44 -13.04
N LEU A 55 -3.99 1.75 -12.71
CA LEU A 55 -3.94 2.20 -11.31
C LEU A 55 -5.21 1.81 -10.54
N ALA A 56 -6.37 1.90 -11.18
CA ALA A 56 -7.64 1.49 -10.58
C ALA A 56 -7.70 -0.03 -10.36
N ALA A 57 -7.22 -0.83 -11.32
CA ALA A 57 -7.16 -2.29 -11.18
C ALA A 57 -6.28 -2.69 -9.98
N ASP A 58 -5.08 -2.11 -9.85
CA ASP A 58 -4.19 -2.38 -8.72
C ASP A 58 -4.84 -2.01 -7.37
N MET A 59 -5.58 -0.90 -7.32
CA MET A 59 -6.33 -0.51 -6.12
C MET A 59 -7.50 -1.46 -5.80
N LEU A 60 -8.15 -2.02 -6.82
CA LEU A 60 -9.25 -2.98 -6.66
C LEU A 60 -8.77 -4.38 -6.26
N GLU A 61 -7.51 -4.71 -6.57
CA GLU A 61 -6.89 -5.97 -6.18
C GLU A 61 -6.47 -6.01 -4.70
N VAL A 62 -6.40 -4.86 -4.02
CA VAL A 62 -6.09 -4.79 -2.59
C VAL A 62 -7.36 -4.49 -1.80
N GLN A 63 -7.85 -5.49 -1.08
CA GLN A 63 -8.99 -5.33 -0.18
C GLN A 63 -8.50 -5.04 1.24
N SER A 64 -9.06 -4.02 1.87
CA SER A 64 -8.71 -3.68 3.24
C SER A 64 -9.72 -4.26 4.21
N THR A 65 -9.31 -5.26 4.99
CA THR A 65 -10.16 -5.91 5.99
C THR A 65 -9.85 -5.36 7.38
N THR A 66 -10.87 -4.87 8.08
CA THR A 66 -10.70 -4.39 9.46
C THR A 66 -10.52 -5.57 10.40
N GLN A 67 -9.38 -5.61 11.08
CA GLN A 67 -9.04 -6.65 12.04
C GLN A 67 -9.25 -6.16 13.47
N ARG A 68 -9.69 -7.08 14.32
CA ARG A 68 -9.83 -6.88 15.76
C ARG A 68 -9.30 -8.11 16.48
N ILE A 69 -8.41 -7.89 17.44
CA ILE A 69 -7.92 -8.93 18.35
C ILE A 69 -8.06 -8.44 19.78
N VAL A 70 -8.51 -9.34 20.67
CA VAL A 70 -8.49 -9.11 22.11
C VAL A 70 -7.12 -9.55 22.59
N ILE A 71 -6.31 -8.61 23.06
CA ILE A 71 -4.97 -8.93 23.56
C ILE A 71 -5.03 -9.30 25.04
N ALA A 72 -5.87 -8.62 25.82
CA ALA A 72 -5.98 -8.81 27.26
C ALA A 72 -7.44 -8.91 27.72
N ARG A 73 -7.69 -9.67 28.76
CA ARG A 73 -8.98 -9.70 29.47
C ARG A 73 -8.77 -9.39 30.95
N GLY A 74 -9.71 -8.68 31.56
CA GLY A 74 -9.68 -8.36 32.99
C GLY A 74 -8.62 -7.34 33.39
N LEU A 75 -8.14 -6.50 32.46
CA LEU A 75 -7.16 -5.47 32.79
C LEU A 75 -7.83 -4.32 33.54
N THR A 76 -7.24 -3.84 34.63
CA THR A 76 -7.75 -2.64 35.30
C THR A 76 -7.47 -1.40 34.45
N ARG A 77 -8.26 -0.34 34.64
CA ARG A 77 -8.03 0.95 33.97
C ARG A 77 -6.66 1.54 34.32
N HIS A 78 -6.14 1.24 35.52
CA HIS A 78 -4.82 1.70 35.97
C HIS A 78 -3.70 1.04 35.16
N ASP A 79 -3.74 -0.29 35.01
CA ASP A 79 -2.75 -1.05 34.24
C ASP A 79 -2.76 -0.66 32.77
N TYR A 80 -3.96 -0.43 32.21
CA TYR A 80 -4.11 0.06 30.84
C TYR A 80 -3.42 1.40 30.62
N GLU A 81 -3.56 2.35 31.55
CA GLU A 81 -2.90 3.66 31.46
C GLU A 81 -1.38 3.55 31.65
N GLN A 82 -0.88 2.62 32.47
CA GLN A 82 0.55 2.36 32.56
C GLN A 82 1.14 1.85 31.23
N VAL A 83 0.48 0.86 30.61
CA VAL A 83 0.87 0.33 29.29
C VAL A 83 0.85 1.45 28.24
N ARG A 84 -0.22 2.26 28.24
CA ARG A 84 -0.38 3.39 27.32
C ARG A 84 0.69 4.46 27.51
N LYS A 85 1.18 4.69 28.73
CA LYS A 85 2.25 5.66 29.01
C LYS A 85 3.62 5.18 28.58
N GLY A 86 3.89 3.87 28.67
CA GLY A 86 5.16 3.25 28.28
C GLY A 86 5.32 3.06 26.76
N ILE A 87 4.21 2.87 26.04
CA ILE A 87 4.21 2.68 24.59
C ILE A 87 3.95 4.01 23.88
N ARG A 88 4.77 4.34 22.89
CA ARG A 88 4.55 5.49 22.00
C ARG A 88 3.44 5.19 20.99
N ALA A 89 3.54 4.07 20.30
CA ALA A 89 2.59 3.67 19.27
C ALA A 89 2.61 2.17 19.00
N TRP A 90 1.50 1.67 18.46
CA TRP A 90 1.34 0.31 17.96
C TRP A 90 1.29 0.36 16.44
N HIS A 91 2.10 -0.46 15.78
CA HIS A 91 2.22 -0.47 14.32
C HIS A 91 2.21 -1.87 13.73
N LEU A 92 1.65 -1.95 12.53
CA LEU A 92 1.80 -3.09 11.64
C LEU A 92 2.73 -2.67 10.51
N LEU A 93 3.79 -3.45 10.32
CA LEU A 93 4.70 -3.35 9.20
C LEU A 93 4.24 -4.34 8.14
N LEU A 94 3.64 -3.84 7.07
CA LEU A 94 3.42 -4.62 5.86
C LEU A 94 4.75 -4.75 5.14
N VAL A 95 5.14 -6.00 4.84
CA VAL A 95 6.44 -6.30 4.23
C VAL A 95 6.29 -6.42 2.72
N ARG A 96 5.32 -7.20 2.25
CA ARG A 96 5.01 -7.40 0.83
C ARG A 96 3.70 -8.15 0.62
N TYR A 97 3.28 -8.24 -0.64
CA TYR A 97 2.26 -9.17 -1.09
C TYR A 97 2.90 -10.46 -1.60
N GLY A 98 2.24 -11.59 -1.39
CA GLY A 98 2.75 -12.90 -1.84
C GLY A 98 3.61 -13.62 -0.80
N ASN A 99 3.72 -14.93 -0.99
CA ASN A 99 4.69 -15.76 -0.29
C ASN A 99 5.90 -16.08 -1.19
N ASP A 100 7.03 -16.46 -0.58
CA ASP A 100 8.26 -16.76 -1.33
C ASP A 100 8.06 -17.87 -2.35
N ASP A 101 7.31 -18.91 -1.97
CA ASP A 101 7.08 -20.07 -2.83
C ASP A 101 6.35 -19.70 -4.12
N TYR A 102 5.26 -18.92 -4.03
CA TYR A 102 4.51 -18.45 -5.20
C TYR A 102 5.36 -17.52 -6.06
N LEU A 103 6.03 -16.54 -5.43
CA LEU A 103 6.82 -15.53 -6.16
C LEU A 103 7.98 -16.14 -6.93
N ARG A 104 8.56 -17.24 -6.42
CA ARG A 104 9.67 -17.95 -7.07
C ARG A 104 9.21 -18.85 -8.20
N SER A 105 8.14 -19.61 -8.00
CA SER A 105 7.81 -20.76 -8.87
C SER A 105 6.63 -20.54 -9.81
N MET A 106 5.67 -19.70 -9.44
CA MET A 106 4.37 -19.59 -10.14
C MET A 106 4.00 -18.17 -10.56
N ALA A 107 4.64 -17.15 -9.97
CA ALA A 107 4.35 -15.76 -10.30
C ALA A 107 4.84 -15.38 -11.70
N GLY A 108 3.94 -14.80 -12.50
CA GLY A 108 4.29 -14.06 -13.70
C GLY A 108 5.01 -12.75 -13.37
N GLU A 109 5.57 -12.08 -14.37
CA GLU A 109 6.42 -10.89 -14.17
C GLU A 109 5.70 -9.72 -13.48
N ALA A 110 4.40 -9.54 -13.77
CA ALA A 110 3.56 -8.54 -13.10
C ALA A 110 3.39 -8.85 -11.60
N ASP A 111 3.01 -10.09 -11.26
CA ASP A 111 2.83 -10.52 -9.87
C ASP A 111 4.17 -10.43 -9.09
N ARG A 112 5.32 -10.69 -9.74
CA ARG A 112 6.64 -10.50 -9.14
C ARG A 112 6.95 -9.04 -8.84
N GLN A 113 6.56 -8.10 -9.71
CA GLN A 113 6.70 -6.67 -9.46
C GLN A 113 5.84 -6.20 -8.28
N VAL A 114 4.62 -6.71 -8.17
CA VAL A 114 3.70 -6.40 -7.06
C VAL A 114 4.19 -7.01 -5.76
N GLY A 115 4.70 -8.24 -5.79
CA GLY A 115 5.22 -8.95 -4.61
C GLY A 115 6.61 -8.52 -4.14
N ARG A 116 7.20 -7.47 -4.72
CA ARG A 116 8.46 -6.92 -4.22
C ARG A 116 8.30 -6.41 -2.78
N PRO A 117 9.33 -6.54 -1.93
CA PRO A 117 9.35 -5.93 -0.61
C PRO A 117 9.02 -4.43 -0.65
N ARG A 118 7.94 -4.05 0.04
CA ARG A 118 7.46 -2.69 0.21
C ARG A 118 7.06 -2.50 1.66
N TYR A 119 7.96 -1.91 2.44
CA TYR A 119 7.71 -1.63 3.85
C TYR A 119 6.70 -0.50 4.01
N THR A 120 5.48 -0.84 4.41
CA THR A 120 4.41 0.14 4.68
C THR A 120 4.01 0.04 6.14
N ILE A 121 3.95 1.18 6.83
CA ILE A 121 3.56 1.23 8.23
C ILE A 121 2.07 1.58 8.33
N VAL A 122 1.32 0.73 9.03
CA VAL A 122 -0.10 0.93 9.32
C VAL A 122 -0.27 1.13 10.83
N PRO A 123 -0.89 2.23 11.29
CA PRO A 123 -1.13 2.45 12.71
C PRO A 123 -2.21 1.50 13.24
N MET A 124 -1.95 0.93 14.41
CA MET A 124 -2.92 0.11 15.14
C MET A 124 -3.46 0.90 16.33
N ARG A 125 -4.76 0.73 16.62
CA ARG A 125 -5.45 1.41 17.71
C ARG A 125 -5.71 0.46 18.85
N LEU A 126 -5.27 0.86 20.04
CA LEU A 126 -5.58 0.17 21.28
C LEU A 126 -6.86 0.77 21.88
N ALA A 127 -7.79 -0.08 22.33
CA ALA A 127 -9.02 0.35 22.98
C ALA A 127 -9.37 -0.58 24.14
N LEU A 128 -9.70 0.01 25.30
CA LEU A 128 -10.22 -0.70 26.46
C LEU A 128 -11.76 -0.74 26.39
N SER A 129 -12.34 -1.93 26.52
CA SER A 129 -13.79 -2.11 26.63
C SER A 129 -14.27 -1.81 28.06
N PRO A 130 -15.57 -1.52 28.24
CA PRO A 130 -16.17 -1.41 29.58
C PRO A 130 -16.05 -2.69 30.41
N THR A 131 -15.91 -3.85 29.76
CA THR A 131 -15.74 -5.16 30.39
C THR A 131 -14.30 -5.46 30.80
N GLY A 132 -13.36 -4.51 30.62
CA GLY A 132 -11.94 -4.70 30.97
C GLY A 132 -11.14 -5.47 29.92
N GLU A 133 -11.66 -5.60 28.69
CA GLU A 133 -10.94 -6.21 27.57
C GLU A 133 -10.12 -5.15 26.82
N VAL A 134 -8.85 -5.44 26.57
CA VAL A 134 -8.02 -4.59 25.72
C VAL A 134 -8.05 -5.15 24.31
N THR A 135 -8.49 -4.35 23.37
CA THR A 135 -8.61 -4.70 21.96
C THR A 135 -7.63 -3.90 21.12
N LEU A 136 -7.00 -4.58 20.17
CA LEU A 136 -6.19 -4.00 19.12
C LEU A 136 -6.99 -4.02 17.81
N LYS A 137 -7.13 -2.86 17.17
CA LYS A 137 -7.91 -2.68 15.93
C LYS A 137 -7.06 -2.02 14.85
N TRP A 138 -7.10 -2.55 13.63
CA TRP A 138 -6.39 -1.98 12.48
C TRP A 138 -7.04 -2.39 11.17
N SER A 139 -6.61 -1.74 10.09
CA SER A 139 -7.02 -2.07 8.73
C SER A 139 -5.89 -2.86 8.06
N LEU A 140 -6.14 -4.10 7.65
CA LEU A 140 -5.14 -4.91 6.98
C LEU A 140 -5.40 -4.95 5.47
N PRO A 141 -4.54 -4.35 4.64
CA PRO A 141 -4.61 -4.54 3.20
C PRO A 141 -4.18 -5.97 2.82
N VAL A 142 -5.08 -6.68 2.16
CA VAL A 142 -4.90 -8.06 1.67
C VAL A 142 -5.01 -8.05 0.16
N HIS A 143 -3.96 -8.52 -0.51
CA HIS A 143 -3.99 -8.69 -1.96
C HIS A 143 -4.86 -9.91 -2.32
N ARG A 144 -5.88 -9.72 -3.15
CA ARG A 144 -6.88 -10.74 -3.50
C ARG A 144 -6.30 -11.99 -4.15
N ARG A 145 -5.13 -11.89 -4.78
CA ARG A 145 -4.45 -13.04 -5.43
C ARG A 145 -3.22 -13.56 -4.71
N LEU A 146 -2.49 -12.67 -4.03
CA LEU A 146 -1.16 -12.97 -3.50
C LEU A 146 -1.18 -13.17 -1.98
N GLY A 147 -2.18 -12.62 -1.30
CA GLY A 147 -2.14 -12.47 0.15
C GLY A 147 -1.11 -11.42 0.58
N THR A 148 -0.92 -11.29 1.89
CA THR A 148 -0.07 -10.24 2.49
C THR A 148 0.81 -10.80 3.59
N GLN A 149 2.10 -10.47 3.55
CA GLN A 149 3.05 -10.69 4.63
C GLN A 149 3.22 -9.42 5.47
N PHE A 150 3.16 -9.57 6.79
CA PHE A 150 3.28 -8.47 7.72
C PHE A 150 3.89 -8.90 9.06
N ARG A 151 4.35 -7.91 9.83
CA ARG A 151 4.87 -8.09 11.19
C ARG A 151 4.36 -6.96 12.06
N CYS A 152 4.04 -7.22 13.31
CA CYS A 152 3.59 -6.18 14.23
C CYS A 152 4.77 -5.70 15.08
N TYR A 153 4.75 -4.43 15.46
CA TYR A 153 5.70 -3.89 16.42
C TYR A 153 5.09 -2.81 17.30
N ILE A 154 5.64 -2.67 18.50
CA ILE A 154 5.40 -1.55 19.40
C ILE A 154 6.60 -0.62 19.38
N GLU A 155 6.36 0.68 19.34
CA GLU A 155 7.40 1.69 19.54
C GLU A 155 7.42 2.08 21.03
N ILE A 156 8.57 1.91 21.68
CA ILE A 156 8.74 2.10 23.12
C ILE A 156 9.27 3.52 23.39
N ARG A 157 8.78 4.17 24.44
CA ARG A 157 9.31 5.50 24.82
C ARG A 157 10.69 5.37 25.48
N PRO A 158 11.66 6.26 25.16
CA PRO A 158 12.95 6.30 25.84
C PRO A 158 12.76 6.54 27.35
N GLY A 159 13.41 5.74 28.20
CA GLY A 159 13.33 5.87 29.66
C GLY A 159 12.07 5.26 30.31
N GLY A 160 11.14 4.69 29.53
CA GLY A 160 10.07 3.86 30.07
C GLY A 160 10.60 2.53 30.60
N SER A 161 9.95 1.95 31.60
CA SER A 161 10.19 0.58 32.05
C SER A 161 10.16 -0.35 30.83
N GLY A 162 11.35 -0.81 30.46
CA GLY A 162 11.67 -1.17 29.09
C GLY A 162 10.96 -2.40 28.52
N PRO A 163 11.47 -2.92 27.38
CA PRO A 163 10.99 -4.13 26.71
C PRO A 163 10.70 -5.29 27.67
N ALA A 164 11.37 -5.41 28.81
CA ALA A 164 11.15 -6.46 29.81
C ALA A 164 9.74 -6.43 30.46
N VAL A 165 9.20 -5.25 30.80
CA VAL A 165 7.86 -5.13 31.40
C VAL A 165 6.78 -5.35 30.34
N LEU A 166 6.99 -4.78 29.15
CA LEU A 166 6.11 -4.97 28.02
C LEU A 166 6.11 -6.41 27.52
N THR A 167 7.27 -7.05 27.42
CA THR A 167 7.39 -8.48 27.09
C THR A 167 6.79 -9.34 28.18
N GLY A 168 6.94 -8.98 29.46
CA GLY A 168 6.30 -9.67 30.57
C GLY A 168 4.77 -9.61 30.49
N MET A 169 4.19 -8.44 30.27
CA MET A 169 2.75 -8.25 30.10
C MET A 169 2.23 -8.87 28.79
N LEU A 170 2.98 -8.77 27.69
CA LEU A 170 2.64 -9.35 26.39
C LEU A 170 2.74 -10.87 26.39
N LYS A 171 3.67 -11.46 27.15
CA LYS A 171 3.79 -12.92 27.32
C LYS A 171 2.58 -13.55 27.99
N HIS A 172 1.80 -12.78 28.76
CA HIS A 172 0.55 -13.23 29.36
C HIS A 172 -0.63 -13.17 28.37
N TYR A 173 -0.41 -12.66 27.16
CA TYR A 173 -1.44 -12.62 26.12
C TYR A 173 -1.30 -13.84 25.23
N ASP A 174 -2.24 -14.78 25.38
CA ASP A 174 -2.25 -16.05 24.65
C ASP A 174 -2.23 -15.87 23.12
N GLU A 175 -2.69 -14.73 22.62
CA GLU A 175 -2.82 -14.42 21.19
C GLU A 175 -1.55 -13.85 20.54
N ILE A 176 -0.52 -13.51 21.34
CA ILE A 176 0.68 -12.84 20.86
C ILE A 176 1.92 -13.70 21.10
N GLU A 177 2.79 -13.79 20.10
CA GLU A 177 4.12 -14.34 20.21
C GLU A 177 5.14 -13.19 20.09
N VAL A 178 5.74 -12.79 21.21
CA VAL A 178 6.78 -11.76 21.21
C VAL A 178 8.06 -12.34 20.63
N LEU A 179 8.66 -11.63 19.68
CA LEU A 179 9.91 -12.04 19.05
C LEU A 179 11.09 -11.48 19.84
N ASP A 180 12.16 -12.27 19.92
CA ASP A 180 13.36 -11.85 20.64
C ASP A 180 13.96 -10.59 20.01
N PRO A 181 14.43 -9.66 20.85
CA PRO A 181 14.98 -8.41 20.37
C PRO A 181 16.32 -8.67 19.67
N GLU A 182 16.48 -8.12 18.47
CA GLU A 182 17.72 -8.21 17.67
C GLU A 182 18.87 -7.37 18.28
N VAL A 183 18.56 -6.47 19.24
CA VAL A 183 19.51 -5.53 19.86
C VAL A 183 19.25 -5.45 21.37
N GLU A 184 20.29 -5.23 22.19
CA GLU A 184 20.21 -5.19 23.66
C GLU A 184 19.27 -4.10 24.23
N SER A 185 19.07 -2.98 23.52
CA SER A 185 18.18 -1.88 23.93
C SER A 185 17.26 -1.47 22.78
N PRO A 186 16.25 -2.29 22.46
CA PRO A 186 15.41 -2.07 21.30
C PRO A 186 14.41 -0.93 21.56
N THR A 187 14.37 0.06 20.66
CA THR A 187 13.31 1.08 20.62
C THR A 187 11.99 0.50 20.08
N ARG A 188 12.04 -0.70 19.49
CA ARG A 188 10.89 -1.40 18.92
C ARG A 188 10.87 -2.85 19.36
N ALA A 189 9.75 -3.31 19.89
CA ALA A 189 9.52 -4.74 20.15
C ALA A 189 8.62 -5.31 19.07
N TYR A 190 9.10 -6.33 18.36
CA TYR A 190 8.34 -7.01 17.32
C TYR A 190 7.57 -8.20 17.91
N PHE A 191 6.41 -8.48 17.34
CA PHE A 191 5.59 -9.62 17.74
C PHE A 191 4.77 -10.15 16.58
N LEU A 192 4.36 -11.40 16.70
CA LEU A 192 3.46 -12.11 15.79
C LEU A 192 2.13 -12.35 16.47
N LEU A 193 1.09 -12.46 15.65
CA LEU A 193 -0.27 -12.74 16.08
C LEU A 193 -0.58 -14.21 15.80
N LYS A 194 -0.91 -15.00 16.83
CA LYS A 194 -1.11 -16.46 16.70
C LYS A 194 -2.32 -16.84 15.83
N ARG A 195 -3.32 -15.96 15.74
CA ARG A 195 -4.49 -16.14 14.85
C ARG A 195 -4.12 -16.26 13.37
N PHE A 196 -3.00 -15.67 12.95
CA PHE A 196 -2.58 -15.68 11.55
C PHE A 196 -1.51 -16.74 11.32
N ARG A 197 -1.48 -17.29 10.09
CA ARG A 197 -0.42 -18.21 9.68
C ARG A 197 0.93 -17.50 9.79
N VAL A 198 1.94 -18.20 10.30
CA VAL A 198 3.33 -17.72 10.32
C VAL A 198 4.09 -18.38 9.17
N VAL A 199 4.83 -17.58 8.42
CA VAL A 199 5.76 -18.03 7.37
C VAL A 199 7.14 -17.50 7.68
N THR A 200 8.14 -18.32 7.36
CA THR A 200 9.54 -17.95 7.46
C THR A 200 10.00 -17.56 6.07
N THR A 201 10.55 -16.35 5.93
CA THR A 201 11.13 -15.91 4.67
C THR A 201 12.42 -16.66 4.37
N ALA A 202 12.92 -16.55 3.13
CA ALA A 202 14.21 -17.12 2.75
C ALA A 202 15.41 -16.65 3.60
N GLU A 203 15.29 -15.47 4.22
CA GLU A 203 16.29 -14.89 5.12
C GLU A 203 16.14 -15.38 6.57
N GLY A 204 15.21 -16.30 6.84
CA GLY A 204 14.92 -16.83 8.18
C GLY A 204 14.01 -15.94 9.03
N VAL A 205 13.49 -14.84 8.48
CA VAL A 205 12.64 -13.90 9.22
C VAL A 205 11.21 -14.42 9.30
N ARG A 206 10.67 -14.54 10.52
CA ARG A 206 9.29 -14.98 10.75
C ARG A 206 8.31 -13.81 10.61
N GLN A 207 7.25 -14.02 9.84
CA GLN A 207 6.24 -13.01 9.52
C GLN A 207 4.84 -13.64 9.57
N ASN A 208 3.84 -12.84 9.94
CA ASN A 208 2.44 -13.24 9.76
C ASN A 208 2.05 -13.14 8.29
N PHE A 209 1.17 -14.03 7.87
CA PHE A 209 0.65 -14.09 6.51
C PHE A 209 -0.85 -14.28 6.51
N VAL A 210 -1.52 -13.49 5.68
CA VAL A 210 -2.93 -13.68 5.33
C VAL A 210 -2.98 -14.17 3.90
N SER A 211 -3.64 -15.31 3.72
CA SER A 211 -3.89 -15.85 2.38
C SER A 211 -4.93 -14.98 1.65
N PRO A 212 -4.89 -14.94 0.32
CA PRO A 212 -5.99 -14.37 -0.45
C PRO A 212 -7.32 -15.07 -0.08
N GLU A 213 -8.41 -14.30 -0.03
CA GLU A 213 -9.79 -14.81 0.12
C GLU A 213 -10.37 -15.28 -1.21
#